data_AF-A0A3P8SUC0-F1
#
_entry.id   AF-A0A3P8SUC0-F1
#
_cell.length_a   1.000
_cell.length_b   1.000
_cell.length_c   1.000
_cell.angle_alpha   90.00
_cell.angle_beta   90.00
_cell.angle_gamma   90.00
#
_symmetry.space_group_name_H-M   'P 1'
#
loop_
_entity.id
_entity.type
_entity.pdbx_description
1 polymer ?
#
loop_
_entity_poly.entity_id
_entity_poly.type
_entity_poly.pdbx_seq_one_letter_code
_entity_poly.pdbx_strand_id
1 'polypeptide(L)'
;MFSFVHLSVQEFLAALHVHLTFINSGINLLEEERTTFKKLKVFLKKPELKHLHQRAVDEALQSPNGHLDLFLRFLLGLSLPTNQNLLPGLLTQTTSSSQTNQKTVKYIKKKISEDVSVERSINLFHCLNELKDVSLEEEIQQSLRSGRLSTDELLSDCNLSERSCGALSSVLSSQSSSVTELDLTNNNLQDSGVESLSAGLESPHCKLEALRLSNCNLSERSCGALSSVLSSQSSSVTELDLTNNNLQDSGVESLSAGLESPHCKLEALRSGLINLWEVFSTYHTENVKSSEGLDGAIRQPCWLTILRGHCCCILGLAPPWMTVAALKRQPFFPL
;
A
#
# COMPACT_ATOMS: atom_id res chain seq x y z
N MET A 1 33.49 -21.88 9.44
CA MET A 1 32.61 -20.77 9.88
C MET A 1 31.20 -21.30 9.92
N PHE A 2 30.51 -21.20 11.06
CA PHE A 2 29.10 -21.58 11.17
C PHE A 2 28.25 -20.32 11.02
N SER A 3 27.16 -20.39 10.26
CA SER A 3 26.20 -19.32 10.07
C SER A 3 24.78 -19.88 10.11
N PHE A 4 23.80 -19.02 10.39
CA PHE A 4 22.40 -19.39 10.24
C PHE A 4 22.04 -19.53 8.76
N VAL A 5 21.04 -20.37 8.47
CA VAL A 5 20.54 -20.61 7.10
C VAL A 5 19.91 -19.34 6.51
N HIS A 6 19.30 -18.50 7.35
CA HIS A 6 18.70 -17.24 6.94
C HIS A 6 18.64 -16.25 8.12
N LEU A 7 18.68 -14.95 7.84
CA LEU A 7 18.65 -13.89 8.87
C LEU A 7 17.38 -13.95 9.73
N SER A 8 16.23 -14.24 9.12
CA SER A 8 14.96 -14.40 9.88
C SER A 8 15.02 -15.54 10.91
N VAL A 9 15.77 -16.61 10.63
CA VAL A 9 15.96 -17.72 11.59
C VAL A 9 16.84 -17.24 12.74
N GLN A 10 17.91 -16.49 12.44
CA GLN A 10 18.76 -15.90 13.45
C GLN A 10 17.98 -14.94 14.36
N GLU A 11 17.19 -14.04 13.80
CA GLU A 11 16.41 -13.05 14.55
C GLU A 11 15.27 -13.69 15.34
N PHE A 12 14.61 -14.70 14.79
CA PHE A 12 13.62 -15.49 15.51
C PHE A 12 14.25 -16.19 16.73
N LEU A 13 15.40 -16.84 16.56
CA LEU A 13 16.10 -17.52 17.64
C LEU A 13 16.63 -16.52 18.68
N ALA A 14 17.08 -15.35 18.25
CA ALA A 14 17.45 -14.27 19.16
C ALA A 14 16.24 -13.78 19.98
N ALA A 15 15.09 -13.55 19.34
CA ALA A 15 13.85 -13.16 20.01
C ALA A 15 13.39 -14.22 21.01
N LEU A 16 13.44 -15.50 20.62
CA LEU A 16 13.12 -16.62 21.49
C LEU A 16 14.09 -16.71 22.68
N HIS A 17 15.39 -16.54 22.45
CA HIS A 17 16.40 -16.56 23.51
C HIS A 17 16.19 -15.42 24.52
N VAL A 18 15.93 -14.21 24.03
CA VAL A 18 15.64 -13.05 24.88
C VAL A 18 14.36 -13.27 25.71
N HIS A 19 13.30 -13.75 25.06
CA HIS A 19 12.03 -14.04 25.73
C HIS A 19 12.19 -15.10 26.83
N LEU A 20 12.81 -16.24 26.50
CA LEU A 20 13.03 -17.33 27.44
C LEU A 20 13.92 -16.91 28.62
N THR A 21 15.00 -16.18 28.34
CA THR A 21 15.89 -15.67 29.38
C THR A 21 15.13 -14.78 30.35
N PHE A 22 14.30 -13.87 29.84
CA PHE A 22 13.50 -13.00 30.69
C PHE A 22 12.46 -13.77 31.51
N ILE A 23 11.73 -14.72 30.92
CA ILE A 23 10.70 -15.50 31.64
C ILE A 23 11.32 -16.38 32.74
N ASN A 24 12.46 -17.01 32.45
CA ASN A 24 13.11 -17.97 33.35
C ASN A 24 13.96 -17.29 34.44
N SER A 25 14.65 -16.20 34.12
CA SER A 25 15.63 -15.57 35.02
C SER A 25 15.28 -14.14 35.43
N GLY A 26 14.30 -13.51 34.78
CA GLY A 26 13.97 -12.09 34.98
C GLY A 26 15.01 -11.12 34.41
N ILE A 27 16.02 -11.61 33.68
CA ILE A 27 17.07 -10.76 33.12
C ILE A 27 16.59 -10.17 31.79
N ASN A 28 16.63 -8.84 31.67
CA ASN A 28 16.44 -8.14 30.41
C ASN A 28 17.80 -8.01 29.69
N LEU A 29 18.01 -8.80 28.64
CA LEU A 29 19.25 -8.79 27.86
C LEU A 29 19.43 -7.52 27.00
N LEU A 30 18.38 -6.71 26.86
CA LEU A 30 18.41 -5.46 26.10
C LEU A 30 18.74 -4.23 26.98
N GLU A 31 19.04 -4.43 28.26
CA GLU A 31 19.39 -3.34 29.18
C GLU A 31 20.92 -3.29 29.36
N GLU A 32 21.56 -2.16 29.03
CA GLU A 32 23.00 -1.97 29.28
C GLU A 32 23.32 -2.13 30.78
N GLU A 33 24.33 -2.93 31.12
CA GLU A 33 24.70 -3.26 32.50
C GLU A 33 25.09 -2.02 33.32
N ARG A 34 24.13 -1.40 34.02
CA ARG A 34 24.44 -0.48 35.12
C ARG A 34 24.59 -1.23 36.43
N THR A 35 25.83 -1.66 36.67
CA THR A 35 26.44 -2.06 37.96
C THR A 35 25.82 -3.25 38.70
N THR A 36 26.70 -4.15 39.12
CA THR A 36 26.55 -5.36 39.94
C THR A 36 25.65 -5.21 41.19
N PHE A 37 25.36 -3.98 41.64
CA PHE A 37 24.47 -3.69 42.77
C PHE A 37 22.96 -3.76 42.47
N LYS A 38 22.51 -3.69 41.20
CA LYS A 38 21.08 -3.87 40.86
C LYS A 38 20.63 -5.33 40.80
N LYS A 39 21.53 -6.28 40.46
CA LYS A 39 21.23 -7.72 40.36
C LYS A 39 20.61 -8.29 41.65
N LEU A 40 20.99 -7.79 42.82
CA LEU A 40 20.45 -8.24 44.11
C LEU A 40 19.04 -7.66 44.43
N LYS A 41 18.68 -6.49 43.89
CA LYS A 41 17.33 -5.89 44.09
C LYS A 41 16.28 -6.43 43.10
N VAL A 42 16.69 -6.87 41.90
CA VAL A 42 15.81 -7.49 40.89
C VAL A 42 15.23 -8.82 41.40
N PHE A 43 15.93 -9.51 42.30
CA PHE A 43 15.46 -10.77 42.88
C PHE A 43 14.20 -10.64 43.76
N LEU A 44 13.85 -9.44 44.22
CA LEU A 44 12.73 -9.19 45.13
C LEU A 44 11.44 -8.70 44.43
N LYS A 45 11.48 -8.35 43.14
CA LYS A 45 10.30 -8.06 42.31
C LYS A 45 10.54 -8.58 40.90
N LYS A 46 9.80 -9.59 40.47
CA LYS A 46 9.85 -10.10 39.09
C LYS A 46 9.53 -8.95 38.11
N PRO A 47 10.42 -8.59 37.17
CA PRO A 47 10.16 -7.50 36.25
C PRO A 47 8.98 -7.84 35.34
N GLU A 48 8.10 -6.85 35.09
CA GLU A 48 6.96 -7.03 34.20
C GLU A 48 7.45 -7.14 32.75
N LEU A 49 6.92 -8.12 31.99
CA LEU A 49 7.25 -8.36 30.58
C LEU A 49 7.03 -7.11 29.69
N LYS A 50 6.16 -6.18 30.08
CA LYS A 50 5.99 -4.89 29.40
C LYS A 50 7.30 -4.10 29.28
N HIS A 51 8.18 -4.18 30.28
CA HIS A 51 9.42 -3.41 30.29
C HIS A 51 10.42 -3.96 29.28
N LEU A 52 10.45 -5.28 29.09
CA LEU A 52 11.23 -5.91 28.03
C LEU A 52 10.73 -5.43 26.66
N HIS A 53 9.41 -5.48 26.42
CA HIS A 53 8.84 -5.04 25.15
C HIS A 53 9.10 -3.55 24.89
N GLN A 54 8.90 -2.69 25.89
CA GLN A 54 9.16 -1.25 25.76
C GLN A 54 10.62 -0.96 25.41
N ARG A 55 11.57 -1.64 26.07
CA ARG A 55 12.98 -1.51 25.73
C ARG A 55 13.27 -2.00 24.32
N ALA A 56 12.72 -3.15 23.91
CA ALA A 56 12.89 -3.67 22.56
C ALA A 56 12.35 -2.72 21.49
N VAL A 57 11.20 -2.08 21.74
CA VAL A 57 10.65 -1.03 20.87
C VAL A 57 11.64 0.14 20.78
N ASP A 58 12.17 0.63 21.90
CA ASP A 58 13.12 1.74 21.90
C ASP A 58 14.43 1.40 21.14
N GLU A 59 14.98 0.19 21.34
CA GLU A 59 16.17 -0.28 20.61
C GLU A 59 15.92 -0.36 19.09
N ALA A 60 14.77 -0.90 18.69
CA ALA A 60 14.42 -0.98 17.27
C ALA A 60 14.25 0.40 16.63
N LEU A 61 13.68 1.36 17.37
CA LEU A 61 13.57 2.75 16.91
C LEU A 61 14.92 3.46 16.81
N GLN A 62 15.89 3.11 17.66
CA GLN A 62 17.26 3.63 17.61
C GLN A 62 18.13 2.97 16.55
N SER A 63 17.69 1.84 15.99
CA SER A 63 18.41 1.12 14.94
C SER A 63 18.40 1.93 13.62
N PRO A 64 19.57 2.37 13.10
CA PRO A 64 19.62 3.24 11.93
C PRO A 64 19.15 2.54 10.64
N ASN A 65 19.30 1.22 10.56
CA ASN A 65 18.99 0.41 9.38
C ASN A 65 17.86 -0.60 9.61
N GLY A 66 17.16 -0.54 10.75
CA GLY A 66 16.02 -1.43 11.03
C GLY A 66 16.38 -2.89 11.24
N HIS A 67 17.65 -3.21 11.52
CA HIS A 67 18.10 -4.60 11.72
C HIS A 67 17.49 -5.29 12.95
N LEU A 68 16.70 -4.56 13.75
CA LEU A 68 15.96 -5.11 14.90
C LEU A 68 14.45 -5.20 14.63
N ASP A 69 13.97 -4.79 13.45
CA ASP A 69 12.54 -4.72 13.15
C ASP A 69 11.90 -6.11 13.16
N LEU A 70 12.54 -7.06 12.50
CA LEU A 70 12.06 -8.44 12.46
C LEU A 70 12.24 -9.16 13.80
N PHE A 71 13.35 -8.90 14.51
CA PHE A 71 13.52 -9.33 15.90
C PHE A 71 12.39 -8.85 16.81
N LEU A 72 12.04 -7.56 16.75
CA LEU A 72 10.98 -6.96 17.57
C LEU A 72 9.63 -7.61 17.29
N ARG A 73 9.28 -7.77 16.02
CA ARG A 73 8.05 -8.45 15.59
C ARG A 73 7.95 -9.87 16.15
N PHE A 74 9.03 -10.66 16.04
CA PHE A 74 9.05 -12.00 16.62
C PHE A 74 8.92 -11.98 18.14
N LEU A 75 9.62 -11.07 18.82
CA LEU A 75 9.57 -10.95 20.28
C LEU A 75 8.15 -10.64 20.77
N LEU A 76 7.46 -9.71 20.10
CA LEU A 76 6.07 -9.36 20.40
C LEU A 76 5.11 -10.50 20.03
N GLY A 77 5.31 -11.16 18.90
CA GLY A 77 4.52 -12.34 18.50
C GLY A 77 4.62 -13.48 19.52
N LEU A 78 5.79 -13.73 20.10
CA LEU A 78 6.00 -14.75 21.15
C LEU A 78 5.26 -14.44 22.46
N SER A 79 4.86 -13.17 22.67
CA SER A 79 4.08 -12.78 23.84
C SER A 79 2.59 -13.17 23.74
N LEU A 80 2.11 -13.53 22.54
CA LEU A 80 0.73 -13.95 22.36
C LEU A 80 0.49 -15.36 22.89
N PRO A 81 -0.58 -15.59 23.67
CA PRO A 81 -0.94 -16.92 24.15
C PRO A 81 -1.06 -17.96 23.03
N THR A 82 -1.61 -17.57 21.86
CA THR A 82 -1.77 -18.47 20.71
C THR A 82 -0.43 -19.02 20.23
N ASN A 83 0.63 -18.22 20.28
CA ASN A 83 1.96 -18.61 19.81
C ASN A 83 2.74 -19.35 20.90
N GLN A 84 2.52 -19.02 22.18
CA GLN A 84 3.08 -19.77 23.30
C GLN A 84 2.57 -21.22 23.34
N ASN A 85 1.30 -21.44 22.97
CA ASN A 85 0.72 -22.78 22.88
C ASN A 85 1.36 -23.68 21.83
N LEU A 86 2.08 -23.10 20.84
CA LEU A 86 2.83 -23.85 19.84
C LEU A 86 4.21 -24.30 20.35
N LEU A 87 4.66 -23.74 21.47
CA LEU A 87 5.95 -24.03 22.10
C LEU A 87 5.78 -24.48 23.57
N PRO A 88 4.88 -25.43 23.88
CA PRO A 88 4.46 -25.73 25.25
C PRO A 88 5.57 -26.34 26.13
N GLY A 89 6.62 -26.91 25.52
CA GLY A 89 7.81 -27.41 26.24
C GLY A 89 8.86 -26.32 26.54
N LEU A 90 8.75 -25.15 25.91
CA LEU A 90 9.69 -24.05 26.03
C LEU A 90 9.08 -22.85 26.76
N LEU A 91 7.77 -22.60 26.58
CA LEU A 91 7.07 -21.42 27.11
C LEU A 91 5.98 -21.85 28.10
N THR A 92 6.06 -21.33 29.33
CA THR A 92 5.01 -21.54 30.34
C THR A 92 3.92 -20.48 30.16
N GLN A 93 2.65 -20.91 30.07
CA GLN A 93 1.54 -19.99 29.89
C GLN A 93 1.49 -18.98 31.03
N THR A 94 1.60 -17.70 30.70
CA THR A 94 1.49 -16.62 31.69
C THR A 94 0.14 -15.93 31.53
N THR A 95 -0.75 -16.08 32.52
CA THR A 95 -2.09 -15.46 32.56
C THR A 95 -2.05 -13.92 32.49
N SER A 96 -0.88 -13.30 32.73
CA SER A 96 -0.66 -11.85 32.65
C SER A 96 -0.27 -11.31 31.26
N SER A 97 -0.18 -12.17 30.24
CA SER A 97 0.25 -11.80 28.87
C SER A 97 -0.71 -10.81 28.20
N SER A 98 -2.02 -11.00 28.30
CA SER A 98 -3.02 -10.10 27.68
C SER A 98 -2.92 -8.66 28.20
N GLN A 99 -2.85 -8.46 29.52
CA GLN A 99 -2.68 -7.13 30.11
C GLN A 99 -1.32 -6.50 29.74
N THR A 100 -0.28 -7.32 29.63
CA THR A 100 1.05 -6.87 29.20
C THR A 100 1.01 -6.37 27.75
N ASN A 101 0.33 -7.11 26.88
CA ASN A 101 0.23 -6.78 25.46
C ASN A 101 -0.57 -5.49 25.28
N GLN A 102 -1.67 -5.30 26.02
CA GLN A 102 -2.41 -4.02 26.00
C GLN A 102 -1.56 -2.83 26.44
N LYS A 103 -0.71 -2.98 27.47
CA LYS A 103 0.24 -1.92 27.87
C LYS A 103 1.30 -1.66 26.80
N THR A 104 1.76 -2.71 26.14
CA THR A 104 2.75 -2.63 25.05
C THR A 104 2.16 -1.94 23.83
N VAL A 105 0.93 -2.31 23.44
CA VAL A 105 0.13 -1.65 22.40
C VAL A 105 0.03 -0.15 22.70
N LYS A 106 -0.44 0.25 23.89
CA LYS A 106 -0.52 1.67 24.27
C LYS A 106 0.82 2.40 24.15
N TYR A 107 1.92 1.72 24.43
CA TYR A 107 3.25 2.29 24.29
C TYR A 107 3.67 2.47 22.82
N ILE A 108 3.43 1.46 21.98
CA ILE A 108 3.71 1.53 20.54
C ILE A 108 2.91 2.67 19.91
N LYS A 109 1.62 2.77 20.25
CA LYS A 109 0.73 3.88 19.85
C LYS A 109 1.29 5.25 20.23
N LYS A 110 1.75 5.38 21.48
CA LYS A 110 2.44 6.59 21.94
C LYS A 110 3.68 6.90 21.08
N LYS A 111 4.48 5.89 20.73
CA LYS A 111 5.68 6.06 19.89
C LYS A 111 5.35 6.49 18.46
N ILE A 112 4.30 5.94 17.87
CA ILE A 112 3.79 6.38 16.56
C ILE A 112 3.39 7.87 16.64
N SER A 113 2.83 8.31 17.77
CA SER A 113 2.47 9.73 17.96
C SER A 113 3.64 10.69 18.21
N GLU A 114 4.85 10.17 18.47
CA GLU A 114 6.05 10.93 18.88
C GLU A 114 6.94 11.39 17.69
N ASP A 115 6.40 11.50 16.47
CA ASP A 115 7.13 11.97 15.27
C ASP A 115 8.39 11.14 14.97
N VAL A 116 8.21 9.82 14.87
CA VAL A 116 9.25 8.87 14.45
C VAL A 116 9.28 8.77 12.92
N SER A 117 10.41 8.37 12.34
CA SER A 117 10.53 8.22 10.88
C SER A 117 9.47 7.27 10.31
N VAL A 118 9.17 7.41 9.02
CA VAL A 118 8.16 6.62 8.32
C VAL A 118 8.47 5.12 8.41
N GLU A 119 9.72 4.72 8.14
CA GLU A 119 10.15 3.32 8.17
C GLU A 119 9.95 2.71 9.55
N ARG A 120 10.20 3.51 10.60
CA ARG A 120 9.95 3.12 11.98
C ARG A 120 8.46 3.04 12.29
N SER A 121 7.65 3.96 11.79
CA SER A 121 6.18 3.90 11.89
C SER A 121 5.61 2.63 11.26
N ILE A 122 6.07 2.26 10.06
CA ILE A 122 5.66 1.01 9.38
C ILE A 122 6.00 -0.22 10.22
N ASN A 123 7.23 -0.29 10.76
CA ASN A 123 7.60 -1.39 11.64
C ASN A 123 6.71 -1.44 12.89
N LEU A 124 6.39 -0.29 13.50
CA LEU A 124 5.49 -0.21 14.64
C LEU A 124 4.05 -0.66 14.29
N PHE A 125 3.55 -0.36 13.10
CA PHE A 125 2.25 -0.89 12.64
C PHE A 125 2.29 -2.41 12.46
N HIS A 126 3.37 -2.96 11.90
CA HIS A 126 3.55 -4.42 11.87
C HIS A 126 3.59 -5.01 13.28
N CYS A 127 4.24 -4.35 14.24
CA CYS A 127 4.26 -4.79 15.63
C CYS A 127 2.84 -4.82 16.26
N LEU A 128 2.01 -3.83 15.96
CA LEU A 128 0.60 -3.84 16.40
C LEU A 128 -0.20 -4.97 15.76
N ASN A 129 0.08 -5.29 14.49
CA ASN A 129 -0.53 -6.42 13.78
C ASN A 129 -0.10 -7.76 14.39
N GLU A 130 1.19 -7.92 14.70
CA GLU A 130 1.71 -9.11 15.40
C GLU A 130 1.06 -9.28 16.78
N LEU A 131 0.66 -8.19 17.44
CA LEU A 131 -0.06 -8.21 18.72
C LEU A 131 -1.58 -8.40 18.57
N LYS A 132 -2.09 -8.56 17.34
CA LYS A 132 -3.53 -8.67 17.02
C LYS A 132 -4.36 -7.51 17.57
N ASP A 133 -3.83 -6.30 17.51
CA ASP A 133 -4.56 -5.11 17.94
C ASP A 133 -5.64 -4.74 16.91
N VAL A 134 -6.91 -4.98 17.25
CA VAL A 134 -8.07 -4.64 16.42
C VAL A 134 -8.26 -3.14 16.22
N SER A 135 -7.65 -2.30 17.08
CA SER A 135 -7.71 -0.84 16.97
C SER A 135 -6.58 -0.24 16.11
N LEU A 136 -5.70 -1.10 15.58
CA LEU A 136 -4.65 -0.72 14.62
C LEU A 136 -5.23 0.00 13.40
N GLU A 137 -6.36 -0.49 12.89
CA GLU A 137 -7.01 0.05 11.71
C GLU A 137 -7.42 1.52 11.89
N GLU A 138 -8.05 1.85 13.02
CA GLU A 138 -8.48 3.22 13.34
C GLU A 138 -7.29 4.20 13.44
N GLU A 139 -6.13 3.71 13.87
CA GLU A 139 -4.94 4.53 14.12
C GLU A 139 -4.05 4.73 12.89
N ILE A 140 -3.99 3.71 12.00
CA ILE A 140 -3.46 3.89 10.65
C ILE A 140 -4.28 4.97 9.94
N GLN A 141 -5.62 4.90 10.02
CA GLN A 141 -6.51 5.90 9.42
C GLN A 141 -6.30 7.30 10.01
N GLN A 142 -6.12 7.43 11.34
CA GLN A 142 -5.87 8.71 11.98
C GLN A 142 -4.50 9.30 11.63
N SER A 143 -3.48 8.46 11.48
CA SER A 143 -2.12 8.88 11.11
C SER A 143 -2.08 9.41 9.67
N LEU A 144 -2.74 8.71 8.74
CA LEU A 144 -2.91 9.15 7.35
C LEU A 144 -3.73 10.46 7.25
N ARG A 145 -4.85 10.58 8.00
CA ARG A 145 -5.69 11.80 8.01
C ARG A 145 -5.01 13.03 8.60
N SER A 146 -4.09 12.84 9.55
CA SER A 146 -3.44 13.95 10.26
C SER A 146 -2.33 14.64 9.47
N GLY A 147 -1.97 14.15 8.28
CA GLY A 147 -0.86 14.67 7.48
C GLY A 147 0.52 14.50 8.14
N ARG A 148 0.60 13.81 9.29
CA ARG A 148 1.87 13.47 9.97
C ARG A 148 2.68 12.43 9.22
N LEU A 149 2.04 11.73 8.30
CA LEU A 149 2.66 10.86 7.32
C LEU A 149 2.15 11.37 5.97
N SER A 150 2.85 12.33 5.35
CA SER A 150 2.47 12.77 4.01
C SER A 150 2.73 11.60 3.05
N THR A 151 1.79 11.27 2.16
CA THR A 151 2.01 10.25 1.11
C THR A 151 3.22 10.60 0.24
N ASP A 152 3.54 11.89 0.09
CA ASP A 152 4.76 12.39 -0.55
C ASP A 152 6.03 11.94 0.19
N GLU A 153 6.16 12.15 1.51
CA GLU A 153 7.34 11.72 2.30
C GLU A 153 7.34 10.24 2.66
N LEU A 154 6.17 9.59 2.71
CA LEU A 154 6.05 8.15 3.00
C LEU A 154 6.67 7.29 1.90
N LEU A 155 6.67 7.79 0.66
CA LEU A 155 6.82 6.94 -0.52
C LEU A 155 7.92 7.49 -1.45
N SER A 156 8.29 8.77 -1.48
CA SER A 156 9.31 9.21 -2.45
C SER A 156 10.72 8.65 -2.20
N ASP A 157 11.06 8.27 -0.96
CA ASP A 157 12.39 7.77 -0.55
C ASP A 157 12.35 6.41 0.19
N CYS A 158 11.17 5.84 0.41
CA CYS A 158 11.06 4.52 1.03
C CYS A 158 11.32 3.45 -0.02
N ASN A 159 12.33 2.60 0.17
CA ASN A 159 12.53 1.42 -0.66
C ASN A 159 11.44 0.38 -0.33
N LEU A 160 10.17 0.67 -0.67
CA LEU A 160 9.01 -0.15 -0.36
C LEU A 160 9.16 -1.53 -1.00
N SER A 161 9.50 -2.51 -0.18
CA SER A 161 9.53 -3.92 -0.59
C SER A 161 8.12 -4.48 -0.77
N GLU A 162 8.00 -5.60 -1.47
CA GLU A 162 6.77 -6.42 -1.65
C GLU A 162 5.91 -6.54 -0.36
N ARG A 163 6.54 -6.68 0.81
CA ARG A 163 5.83 -6.81 2.10
C ARG A 163 5.06 -5.57 2.51
N SER A 164 5.51 -4.39 2.12
CA SER A 164 4.82 -3.13 2.41
C SER A 164 3.56 -2.97 1.56
N CYS A 165 3.60 -3.47 0.32
CA CYS A 165 2.43 -3.50 -0.57
C CYS A 165 1.31 -4.39 -0.02
N GLY A 166 1.63 -5.53 0.60
CA GLY A 166 0.64 -6.36 1.27
C GLY A 166 -0.05 -5.66 2.45
N ALA A 167 0.68 -4.84 3.21
CA ALA A 167 0.11 -4.02 4.28
C ALA A 167 -0.81 -2.92 3.72
N LEU A 168 -0.37 -2.20 2.69
CA LEU A 168 -1.18 -1.19 2.01
C LEU A 168 -2.46 -1.79 1.40
N SER A 169 -2.34 -2.96 0.79
CA SER A 169 -3.46 -3.74 0.25
C SER A 169 -4.50 -4.07 1.34
N SER A 170 -4.04 -4.45 2.53
CA SER A 170 -4.92 -4.70 3.69
C SER A 170 -5.63 -3.42 4.15
N VAL A 171 -4.95 -2.27 4.11
CA VAL A 171 -5.54 -0.97 4.45
C VAL A 171 -6.59 -0.56 3.42
N LEU A 172 -6.30 -0.69 2.13
CA LEU A 172 -7.22 -0.34 1.03
C LEU A 172 -8.48 -1.21 1.03
N SER A 173 -8.35 -2.49 1.38
CA SER A 173 -9.47 -3.43 1.41
C SER A 173 -10.37 -3.35 2.64
N SER A 174 -10.01 -2.58 3.66
CA SER A 174 -10.82 -2.45 4.88
C SER A 174 -12.09 -1.62 4.65
N GLN A 175 -13.21 -2.06 5.24
CA GLN A 175 -14.51 -1.35 5.23
C GLN A 175 -14.40 0.09 5.76
N SER A 176 -13.49 0.31 6.68
CA SER A 176 -13.25 1.61 7.32
C SER A 176 -12.35 2.53 6.49
N SER A 177 -11.77 2.03 5.38
CA SER A 177 -10.86 2.79 4.54
C SER A 177 -11.52 4.07 4.05
N SER A 178 -10.78 5.16 4.16
CA SER A 178 -11.13 6.47 3.63
C SER A 178 -10.07 7.04 2.69
N VAL A 179 -9.12 6.20 2.27
CA VAL A 179 -8.04 6.60 1.36
C VAL A 179 -8.63 6.76 -0.04
N THR A 180 -8.60 7.99 -0.55
CA THR A 180 -9.05 8.35 -1.90
C THR A 180 -7.89 8.61 -2.85
N GLU A 181 -6.71 8.93 -2.32
CA GLU A 181 -5.50 9.18 -3.12
C GLU A 181 -4.30 8.43 -2.53
N LEU A 182 -3.48 7.83 -3.40
CA LEU A 182 -2.28 7.10 -3.02
C LEU A 182 -1.18 7.39 -4.04
N ASP A 183 -0.13 8.09 -3.60
CA ASP A 183 1.01 8.45 -4.41
C ASP A 183 2.24 7.62 -4.05
N LEU A 184 2.54 6.60 -4.85
CA LEU A 184 3.69 5.71 -4.69
C LEU A 184 4.83 6.07 -5.66
N THR A 185 4.91 7.31 -6.15
CA THR A 185 5.94 7.74 -7.09
C THR A 185 7.36 7.54 -6.52
N ASN A 186 8.31 7.15 -7.39
CA ASN A 186 9.73 6.91 -7.07
C ASN A 186 10.02 5.72 -6.13
N ASN A 187 9.10 4.75 -6.00
CA ASN A 187 9.33 3.54 -5.19
C ASN A 187 9.75 2.34 -6.03
N ASN A 188 10.72 1.54 -5.59
CA ASN A 188 11.06 0.29 -6.27
C ASN A 188 10.07 -0.85 -5.97
N LEU A 189 8.79 -0.67 -6.30
CA LEU A 189 7.72 -1.64 -6.07
C LEU A 189 7.94 -2.93 -6.85
N GLN A 190 8.48 -2.82 -8.07
CA GLN A 190 8.54 -3.91 -9.06
C GLN A 190 7.14 -4.47 -9.35
N ASP A 191 7.08 -5.51 -10.19
CA ASP A 191 5.80 -6.12 -10.54
C ASP A 191 5.09 -6.76 -9.34
N SER A 192 5.83 -7.40 -8.43
CA SER A 192 5.26 -8.08 -7.26
C SER A 192 4.60 -7.11 -6.26
N GLY A 193 5.08 -5.87 -6.20
CA GLY A 193 4.45 -4.82 -5.39
C GLY A 193 3.06 -4.46 -5.91
N VAL A 194 2.90 -4.34 -7.23
CA VAL A 194 1.60 -4.04 -7.87
C VAL A 194 0.65 -5.24 -7.78
N GLU A 195 1.17 -6.46 -7.97
CA GLU A 195 0.41 -7.70 -7.77
C GLU A 195 -0.11 -7.82 -6.32
N SER A 196 0.66 -7.38 -5.32
CA SER A 196 0.21 -7.39 -3.93
C SER A 196 -0.86 -6.33 -3.64
N LEU A 197 -0.75 -5.16 -4.29
CA LEU A 197 -1.70 -4.05 -4.14
C LEU A 197 -3.05 -4.34 -4.82
N SER A 198 -3.08 -5.09 -5.91
CA SER A 198 -4.29 -5.32 -6.71
C SER A 198 -5.44 -5.90 -5.89
N ALA A 199 -5.18 -6.86 -5.00
CA ALA A 199 -6.19 -7.45 -4.13
C ALA A 199 -6.90 -6.40 -3.24
N GLY A 200 -6.16 -5.38 -2.80
CA GLY A 200 -6.67 -4.26 -2.02
C GLY A 200 -7.52 -3.33 -2.87
N LEU A 201 -7.04 -3.01 -4.08
CA LEU A 201 -7.70 -2.15 -5.05
C LEU A 201 -8.99 -2.75 -5.61
N GLU A 202 -9.06 -4.07 -5.73
CA GLU A 202 -10.24 -4.82 -6.19
C GLU A 202 -11.27 -5.05 -5.07
N SER A 203 -10.99 -4.65 -3.83
CA SER A 203 -11.96 -4.80 -2.73
C SER A 203 -13.17 -3.88 -2.94
N PRO A 204 -14.41 -4.35 -2.67
CA PRO A 204 -15.61 -3.50 -2.69
C PRO A 204 -15.58 -2.39 -1.63
N HIS A 205 -14.62 -2.43 -0.73
CA HIS A 205 -14.42 -1.42 0.31
C HIS A 205 -13.36 -0.38 -0.06
N CYS A 206 -12.63 -0.59 -1.17
CA CYS A 206 -11.65 0.35 -1.67
C CYS A 206 -12.34 1.60 -2.23
N LYS A 207 -11.94 2.76 -1.71
CA LYS A 207 -12.42 4.09 -2.13
C LYS A 207 -11.36 4.88 -2.88
N LEU A 208 -10.28 4.23 -3.29
CA LEU A 208 -9.18 4.89 -3.96
C LEU A 208 -9.61 5.36 -5.35
N GLU A 209 -9.50 6.66 -5.57
CA GLU A 209 -9.83 7.36 -6.82
C GLU A 209 -8.55 7.68 -7.61
N ALA A 210 -7.49 8.15 -6.95
CA ALA A 210 -6.22 8.46 -7.60
C ALA A 210 -5.08 7.54 -7.14
N LEU A 211 -4.39 6.92 -8.10
CA LEU A 211 -3.22 6.08 -7.88
C LEU A 211 -2.05 6.57 -8.74
N ARG A 212 -0.93 6.94 -8.11
CA ARG A 212 0.29 7.32 -8.83
C ARG A 212 1.38 6.30 -8.57
N LEU A 213 1.96 5.76 -9.63
CA LEU A 213 3.00 4.73 -9.65
C LEU A 213 4.14 5.16 -10.59
N SER A 214 4.43 6.46 -10.67
CA SER A 214 5.47 6.97 -11.56
C SER A 214 6.85 6.53 -11.09
N ASN A 215 7.73 6.12 -12.02
CA ASN A 215 9.09 5.68 -11.72
C ASN A 215 9.14 4.56 -10.66
N CYS A 216 8.29 3.55 -10.81
CA CYS A 216 8.15 2.45 -9.85
C CYS A 216 8.85 1.13 -10.22
N ASN A 217 9.70 1.18 -11.25
CA ASN A 217 10.37 0.01 -11.83
C ASN A 217 9.38 -1.08 -12.29
N LEU A 218 8.25 -0.66 -12.86
CA LEU A 218 7.22 -1.56 -13.37
C LEU A 218 7.52 -2.03 -14.79
N SER A 219 7.17 -3.28 -15.08
CA SER A 219 7.23 -3.87 -16.42
C SER A 219 5.82 -4.17 -16.97
N GLU A 220 5.76 -4.76 -18.17
CA GLU A 220 4.52 -5.25 -18.80
C GLU A 220 3.70 -6.21 -17.90
N ARG A 221 4.32 -6.89 -16.94
CA ARG A 221 3.57 -7.79 -16.02
C ARG A 221 2.63 -7.02 -15.10
N SER A 222 3.08 -5.87 -14.60
CA SER A 222 2.26 -4.98 -13.76
C SER A 222 0.98 -4.53 -14.48
N CYS A 223 1.03 -4.39 -15.81
CA CYS A 223 -0.11 -4.00 -16.62
C CYS A 223 -1.25 -5.03 -16.58
N GLY A 224 -0.95 -6.33 -16.47
CA GLY A 224 -1.98 -7.35 -16.31
C GLY A 224 -2.75 -7.23 -14.99
N ALA A 225 -2.02 -7.01 -13.88
CA ALA A 225 -2.64 -6.80 -12.56
C ALA A 225 -3.48 -5.51 -12.54
N LEU A 226 -2.98 -4.41 -13.11
CA LEU A 226 -3.72 -3.16 -13.21
C LEU A 226 -4.94 -3.27 -14.14
N SER A 227 -4.83 -4.04 -15.22
CA SER A 227 -5.95 -4.32 -16.12
C SER A 227 -7.09 -5.05 -15.39
N SER A 228 -6.75 -6.03 -14.54
CA SER A 228 -7.71 -6.70 -13.65
C SER A 228 -8.41 -5.70 -12.72
N VAL A 229 -7.65 -4.84 -12.04
CA VAL A 229 -8.18 -3.78 -11.17
C VAL A 229 -9.14 -2.86 -11.94
N LEU A 230 -8.76 -2.36 -13.11
CA LEU A 230 -9.58 -1.46 -13.92
C LEU A 230 -10.85 -2.14 -14.45
N SER A 231 -10.79 -3.44 -14.72
CA SER A 231 -11.94 -4.21 -15.18
C SER A 231 -12.92 -4.60 -14.07
N SER A 232 -12.52 -4.45 -12.80
CA SER A 232 -13.29 -4.90 -11.64
C SER A 232 -14.44 -3.95 -11.30
N GLN A 233 -15.63 -4.51 -11.02
CA GLN A 233 -16.84 -3.76 -10.69
C GLN A 233 -16.70 -2.93 -9.39
N SER A 234 -15.87 -3.40 -8.45
CA SER A 234 -15.60 -2.75 -7.17
C SER A 234 -14.58 -1.64 -7.25
N SER A 235 -13.79 -1.56 -8.31
CA SER A 235 -12.74 -0.54 -8.44
C SER A 235 -13.35 0.86 -8.47
N SER A 236 -12.71 1.78 -7.76
CA SER A 236 -13.09 3.20 -7.70
C SER A 236 -12.08 4.11 -8.40
N VAL A 237 -11.03 3.53 -9.01
CA VAL A 237 -9.91 4.29 -9.59
C VAL A 237 -10.37 5.08 -10.82
N THR A 238 -10.24 6.40 -10.74
CA THR A 238 -10.54 7.37 -11.80
C THR A 238 -9.27 7.98 -12.38
N GLU A 239 -8.17 8.05 -11.62
CA GLU A 239 -6.88 8.58 -12.08
C GLU A 239 -5.76 7.57 -11.84
N LEU A 240 -4.97 7.31 -12.90
CA LEU A 240 -3.82 6.41 -12.85
C LEU A 240 -2.59 7.06 -13.52
N ASP A 241 -1.49 7.17 -12.78
CA ASP A 241 -0.19 7.60 -13.32
C ASP A 241 0.81 6.45 -13.31
N LEU A 242 1.31 6.09 -14.48
CA LEU A 242 2.33 5.06 -14.73
C LEU A 242 3.56 5.63 -15.47
N THR A 243 3.73 6.95 -15.50
CA THR A 243 4.86 7.60 -16.19
C THR A 243 6.21 7.09 -15.69
N ASN A 244 7.25 7.21 -16.52
CA ASN A 244 8.61 6.79 -16.16
C ASN A 244 8.76 5.29 -15.77
N ASN A 245 7.89 4.41 -16.26
CA ASN A 245 8.06 2.96 -16.16
C ASN A 245 8.33 2.33 -17.53
N ASN A 246 8.93 1.13 -17.54
CA ASN A 246 9.26 0.41 -18.77
C ASN A 246 8.16 -0.62 -19.12
N LEU A 247 6.97 -0.13 -19.45
CA LEU A 247 5.79 -0.97 -19.67
C LEU A 247 5.80 -1.70 -21.01
N GLN A 248 6.56 -1.22 -22.00
CA GLN A 248 6.56 -1.70 -23.39
C GLN A 248 5.17 -1.59 -24.07
N ASP A 249 5.11 -1.83 -25.38
CA ASP A 249 3.84 -1.79 -26.13
C ASP A 249 2.88 -2.90 -25.69
N SER A 250 3.42 -4.08 -25.35
CA SER A 250 2.72 -5.23 -24.77
C SER A 250 2.00 -4.91 -23.45
N GLY A 251 2.60 -4.08 -22.60
CA GLY A 251 1.97 -3.61 -21.37
C GLY A 251 0.80 -2.67 -21.65
N VAL A 252 0.92 -1.79 -22.65
CA VAL A 252 -0.18 -0.90 -23.07
C VAL A 252 -1.34 -1.71 -23.66
N GLU A 253 -1.03 -2.72 -24.48
CA GLU A 253 -2.02 -3.68 -25.00
C GLU A 253 -2.76 -4.40 -23.85
N SER A 254 -2.02 -4.87 -22.84
CA SER A 254 -2.61 -5.53 -21.66
C SER A 254 -3.53 -4.61 -20.84
N LEU A 255 -3.15 -3.33 -20.68
CA LEU A 255 -3.99 -2.32 -20.01
C LEU A 255 -5.27 -2.03 -20.80
N SER A 256 -5.21 -2.09 -22.14
CA SER A 256 -6.33 -1.78 -23.02
C SER A 256 -7.55 -2.68 -22.76
N ALA A 257 -7.32 -3.97 -22.49
CA ALA A 257 -8.39 -4.91 -22.14
C ALA A 257 -9.18 -4.48 -20.88
N GLY A 258 -8.50 -3.96 -19.86
CA GLY A 258 -9.13 -3.47 -18.63
C GLY A 258 -9.87 -2.15 -18.85
N LEU A 259 -9.30 -1.30 -19.71
CA LEU A 259 -9.89 -0.01 -20.11
C LEU A 259 -11.16 -0.16 -20.96
N GLU A 260 -11.27 -1.23 -21.75
CA GLU A 260 -12.46 -1.56 -22.55
C GLU A 260 -13.61 -2.15 -21.71
N SER A 261 -13.34 -2.53 -20.45
CA SER A 261 -14.36 -3.07 -19.57
C SER A 261 -15.49 -2.06 -19.31
N PRO A 262 -16.78 -2.48 -19.32
CA PRO A 262 -17.89 -1.61 -18.95
C PRO A 262 -17.85 -1.18 -17.47
N HIS A 263 -17.01 -1.82 -16.66
CA HIS A 263 -16.80 -1.48 -15.25
C HIS A 263 -15.67 -0.49 -15.01
N CYS A 264 -14.88 -0.18 -16.04
CA CYS A 264 -13.79 0.79 -15.93
C CYS A 264 -14.35 2.19 -15.67
N LYS A 265 -13.87 2.83 -14.60
CA LYS A 265 -14.24 4.20 -14.19
C LYS A 265 -13.13 5.21 -14.47
N LEU A 266 -12.06 4.79 -15.14
CA LEU A 266 -10.88 5.62 -15.35
C LEU A 266 -11.20 6.83 -16.23
N GLU A 267 -10.91 8.03 -15.73
CA GLU A 267 -11.08 9.31 -16.40
C GLU A 267 -9.74 9.89 -16.89
N ALA A 268 -8.64 9.57 -16.20
CA ALA A 268 -7.30 10.00 -16.56
C ALA A 268 -6.27 8.87 -16.45
N LEU A 269 -5.52 8.64 -17.53
CA LEU A 269 -4.36 7.75 -17.57
C LEU A 269 -3.14 8.55 -18.03
N ARG A 270 -2.06 8.52 -17.24
CA ARG A 270 -0.75 9.04 -17.63
C ARG A 270 0.20 7.86 -17.79
N SER A 271 0.41 7.39 -19.01
CA SER A 271 1.54 6.51 -19.34
C SER A 271 2.50 7.33 -20.19
N GLY A 272 3.80 7.32 -19.89
CA GLY A 272 4.79 8.19 -20.56
C GLY A 272 4.98 7.94 -22.07
N LEU A 273 4.15 7.08 -22.68
CA LEU A 273 4.15 6.74 -24.09
C LEU A 273 2.99 7.45 -24.80
N ILE A 274 3.34 8.25 -25.80
CA ILE A 274 2.46 9.09 -26.63
C ILE A 274 1.46 8.28 -27.52
N ASN A 275 1.44 6.94 -27.47
CA ASN A 275 0.73 6.14 -28.47
C ASN A 275 -0.56 5.45 -28.01
N LEU A 276 -1.30 6.02 -27.05
CA LEU A 276 -2.72 5.63 -26.89
C LEU A 276 -3.49 5.85 -28.22
N TRP A 277 -3.10 6.85 -29.02
CA TRP A 277 -3.68 7.11 -30.35
C TRP A 277 -3.51 5.95 -31.36
N GLU A 278 -2.35 5.29 -31.41
CA GLU A 278 -2.12 4.18 -32.35
C GLU A 278 -2.87 2.90 -31.94
N VAL A 279 -2.90 2.60 -30.63
CA VAL A 279 -3.65 1.45 -30.10
C VAL A 279 -5.14 1.60 -30.39
N PHE A 280 -5.72 2.78 -30.13
CA PHE A 280 -7.14 3.04 -30.37
C PHE A 280 -7.49 3.18 -31.87
N SER A 281 -6.58 3.71 -32.70
CA SER A 281 -6.82 3.81 -34.15
C SER A 281 -6.87 2.44 -34.81
N THR A 282 -5.99 1.51 -34.42
CA THR A 282 -5.93 0.16 -35.00
C THR A 282 -7.18 -0.65 -34.65
N TYR A 283 -7.65 -0.56 -33.40
CA TYR A 283 -8.85 -1.25 -32.90
C TYR A 283 -10.17 -0.73 -33.49
N HIS A 284 -10.29 0.58 -33.75
CA HIS A 284 -11.50 1.14 -34.37
C HIS A 284 -11.66 0.71 -35.85
N THR A 285 -10.57 0.54 -36.59
CA THR A 285 -10.63 0.06 -37.98
C THR A 285 -11.09 -1.39 -38.13
N GLU A 286 -10.88 -2.24 -37.12
CA GLU A 286 -11.28 -3.64 -37.16
C GLU A 286 -12.72 -3.86 -36.70
N ASN A 287 -13.19 -3.11 -35.70
CA ASN A 287 -14.54 -3.27 -35.13
C ASN A 287 -15.64 -2.48 -35.88
N VAL A 288 -15.31 -1.40 -36.60
CA VAL A 288 -16.30 -0.69 -37.43
C VAL A 288 -16.68 -1.51 -38.68
N LYS A 289 -15.84 -2.44 -39.13
CA LYS A 289 -16.18 -3.35 -40.24
C LYS A 289 -17.16 -4.46 -39.86
N SER A 290 -17.39 -4.72 -38.57
CA SER A 290 -18.24 -5.82 -38.10
C SER A 290 -19.59 -5.38 -37.55
N SER A 291 -19.84 -4.07 -37.36
CA SER A 291 -21.04 -3.54 -36.69
C SER A 291 -21.97 -2.69 -37.55
N GLU A 292 -21.93 -2.79 -38.89
CA GLU A 292 -22.97 -2.20 -39.75
C GLU A 292 -24.31 -2.91 -39.56
N GLY A 293 -25.02 -2.56 -38.48
CA GLY A 293 -26.41 -2.97 -38.27
C GLY A 293 -26.75 -3.29 -36.83
N LEU A 294 -26.73 -2.32 -35.91
CA LEU A 294 -27.57 -2.32 -34.72
C LEU A 294 -27.68 -0.88 -34.18
N ASP A 295 -28.88 -0.32 -34.34
CA ASP A 295 -29.27 1.01 -33.91
C ASP A 295 -29.57 0.96 -32.40
N GLY A 296 -28.60 1.37 -31.58
CA GLY A 296 -28.71 1.38 -30.13
C GLY A 296 -27.83 2.49 -29.56
N ALA A 297 -28.43 3.37 -28.76
CA ALA A 297 -27.79 4.57 -28.21
C ALA A 297 -26.44 4.27 -27.53
N ILE A 298 -25.34 4.49 -28.24
CA ILE A 298 -23.99 4.43 -27.72
C ILE A 298 -23.81 5.63 -26.78
N ARG A 299 -23.84 5.39 -25.47
CA ARG A 299 -23.26 6.32 -24.49
C ARG A 299 -21.81 6.55 -24.92
N GLN A 300 -21.46 7.78 -25.27
CA GLN A 300 -20.08 8.09 -25.67
C GLN A 300 -19.13 7.71 -24.53
N PRO A 301 -18.14 6.84 -24.77
CA PRO A 301 -17.18 6.46 -23.75
C PRO A 301 -16.24 7.63 -23.43
N CYS A 302 -15.73 7.67 -22.19
CA CYS A 302 -14.93 8.76 -21.58
C CYS A 302 -13.72 9.24 -22.42
N TRP A 303 -13.30 8.46 -23.41
CA TRP A 303 -12.22 8.75 -24.36
C TRP A 303 -12.37 10.09 -25.09
N LEU A 304 -13.60 10.53 -25.38
CA LEU A 304 -13.82 11.78 -26.13
C LEU A 304 -13.44 13.04 -25.33
N THR A 305 -13.42 12.97 -24.00
CA THR A 305 -13.09 14.11 -23.13
C THR A 305 -11.58 14.29 -22.98
N ILE A 306 -10.82 13.19 -22.91
CA ILE A 306 -9.35 13.19 -22.83
C ILE A 306 -8.73 13.84 -24.09
N LEU A 307 -9.28 13.57 -25.27
CA LEU A 307 -8.80 14.13 -26.54
C LEU A 307 -9.28 15.57 -26.81
N ARG A 308 -10.41 16.00 -26.23
CA ARG A 308 -10.98 17.34 -26.49
C ARG A 308 -10.24 18.47 -25.75
N GLY A 309 -9.57 18.20 -24.64
CA GLY A 309 -8.85 19.20 -23.86
C GLY A 309 -7.47 19.58 -24.42
N HIS A 310 -6.74 18.62 -24.99
CA HIS A 310 -5.34 18.82 -25.41
C HIS A 310 -5.17 19.30 -26.87
N CYS A 311 -6.17 19.12 -27.75
CA CYS A 311 -6.06 19.55 -29.16
C CYS A 311 -6.19 21.07 -29.38
N CYS A 312 -6.84 21.83 -28.49
CA CYS A 312 -6.99 23.27 -28.72
C CYS A 312 -5.73 24.10 -28.41
N CYS A 313 -4.83 23.61 -27.54
CA CYS A 313 -3.64 24.37 -27.15
C CYS A 313 -2.41 24.11 -28.02
N ILE A 314 -2.35 22.97 -28.72
CA ILE A 314 -1.14 22.58 -29.49
C ILE A 314 -1.19 23.06 -30.95
N LEU A 315 -2.37 23.30 -31.54
CA LEU A 315 -2.48 23.59 -32.98
C LEU A 315 -2.77 25.05 -33.35
N GLY A 316 -3.01 25.97 -32.41
CA GLY A 316 -3.28 27.38 -32.74
C GLY A 316 -4.46 27.61 -33.69
N LEU A 317 -5.38 26.63 -33.80
CA LEU A 317 -6.56 26.69 -34.65
C LEU A 317 -7.79 27.01 -33.79
N ALA A 318 -8.56 28.00 -34.21
CA ALA A 318 -9.84 28.33 -33.57
C ALA A 318 -10.81 27.13 -33.64
N PRO A 319 -11.66 26.91 -32.62
CA PRO A 319 -12.54 25.75 -32.60
C PRO A 319 -13.57 25.81 -33.75
N PRO A 320 -14.02 24.65 -34.29
CA PRO A 320 -14.84 24.61 -35.51
C PRO A 320 -16.24 25.23 -35.43
N TRP A 321 -16.65 25.77 -34.28
CA TRP A 321 -17.96 26.42 -34.12
C TRP A 321 -17.97 27.90 -34.53
N MET A 322 -16.83 28.47 -34.94
CA MET A 322 -16.76 29.84 -35.44
C MET A 322 -17.01 30.02 -36.95
N THR A 323 -17.38 28.98 -37.70
CA THR A 323 -17.79 29.16 -39.10
C THR A 323 -19.10 28.42 -39.39
N VAL A 324 -20.06 29.16 -39.96
CA VAL A 324 -21.45 28.78 -40.32
C VAL A 324 -22.50 28.97 -39.23
N ALA A 325 -22.64 30.22 -38.77
CA ALA A 325 -23.95 30.79 -38.44
C ALA A 325 -24.52 31.50 -39.67
N ALA A 326 -25.11 30.76 -40.61
CA ALA A 326 -26.11 31.26 -41.55
C ALA A 326 -26.66 30.09 -42.37
N LEU A 327 -27.82 29.56 -41.98
CA LEU A 327 -28.90 29.12 -42.88
C LEU A 327 -30.01 28.44 -42.07
N LYS A 328 -31.00 29.22 -41.63
CA LYS A 328 -32.41 28.79 -41.53
C LYS A 328 -33.33 30.00 -41.73
N ARG A 329 -33.78 30.22 -42.96
CA ARG A 329 -35.15 30.69 -43.23
C ARG A 329 -35.70 29.94 -44.45
N GLN A 330 -36.95 29.53 -44.28
CA GLN A 330 -37.71 28.54 -45.04
C GLN A 330 -38.09 28.96 -46.47
N PRO A 331 -38.49 28.01 -47.34
CA PRO A 331 -39.16 28.33 -48.60
C PRO A 331 -40.66 28.58 -48.38
N PHE A 332 -41.14 29.75 -48.79
CA PHE A 332 -42.54 29.97 -49.19
C PHE A 332 -42.59 29.82 -50.72
N PHE A 333 -43.49 29.00 -51.27
CA PHE A 333 -43.85 29.01 -52.69
C PHE A 333 -45.09 29.89 -52.93
N PRO A 334 -45.32 30.38 -54.16
CA PRO A 334 -45.98 31.67 -54.41
C PRO A 334 -47.44 31.60 -54.85
N LEU A 335 -48.04 32.80 -54.77
CA LEU A 335 -49.34 33.32 -55.24
C LEU A 335 -50.57 33.04 -54.37
#